data_AF-A0A7C5RCF8-F1
#
_entry.id   AF-A0A7C5RCF8-F1
#
_cell.length_a   1.000
_cell.length_b   1.000
_cell.length_c   1.000
_cell.angle_alpha   90.00
_cell.angle_beta   90.00
_cell.angle_gamma   90.00
#
_symmetry.space_group_name_H-M   'P 1'
#
loop_
_entity.id
_entity.type
_entity.pdbx_description
1 polymer ?
#
loop_
_entity_poly.entity_id
_entity_poly.type
_entity_poly.pdbx_seq_one_letter_code
_entity_poly.pdbx_strand_id
1 'polypeptide(L)'
;MESQGLAEVIQIDKNVRKYWRVKVPKKIAEGAVEAVIELGGERWVVPIDRYGRVYVPSQLRENVGKHKTITLRREGKQVVLRPRPF
;
A
#
# COMPACT_ATOMS: atom_id res chain seq x y z
N MET A 1 14.32 -20.40 8.41
CA MET A 1 14.36 -19.62 7.17
C MET A 1 13.48 -18.40 7.35
N GLU A 2 14.07 -17.28 7.78
CA GLU A 2 13.34 -16.01 7.84
C GLU A 2 13.02 -15.58 6.42
N SER A 3 11.76 -15.68 6.02
CA SER A 3 11.30 -15.05 4.78
C SER A 3 11.53 -13.55 4.93
N GLN A 4 12.61 -13.05 4.35
CA GLN A 4 12.80 -11.63 4.08
C GLN A 4 11.61 -11.18 3.23
N GLY A 5 10.54 -10.72 3.88
CA GLY A 5 9.34 -10.27 3.21
C GLY A 5 9.73 -9.13 2.29
N LEU A 6 9.51 -9.32 0.98
CA LEU A 6 9.78 -8.31 -0.04
C LEU A 6 9.13 -7.00 0.39
N ALA A 7 9.96 -6.01 0.70
CA ALA A 7 9.56 -4.69 1.10
C ALA A 7 10.01 -3.68 0.05
N GLU A 8 9.11 -2.78 -0.35
CA GLU A 8 9.43 -1.70 -1.28
C GLU A 8 8.87 -0.39 -0.75
N VAL A 9 9.60 0.70 -0.97
CA VAL A 9 9.18 2.04 -0.54
C VAL A 9 8.76 2.83 -1.77
N ILE A 10 7.52 3.32 -1.77
CA ILE A 10 6.97 4.16 -2.84
C ILE A 10 6.78 5.57 -2.32
N GLN A 11 7.20 6.56 -3.10
CA GLN A 11 6.93 7.97 -2.79
C GLN A 11 5.48 8.33 -3.08
N ILE A 12 4.88 9.11 -2.19
CA ILE A 12 3.55 9.71 -2.40
C ILE A 12 3.74 10.95 -3.27
N ASP A 13 3.85 10.70 -4.57
CA ASP A 13 4.05 11.74 -5.58
C ASP A 13 2.73 12.43 -6.00
N LYS A 14 2.83 13.36 -6.96
CA LYS A 14 1.67 14.06 -7.52
C LYS A 14 0.65 13.09 -8.13
N ASN A 15 1.08 11.95 -8.67
CA ASN A 15 0.19 10.97 -9.28
C ASN A 15 -0.60 10.20 -8.21
N VAL A 16 0.04 9.76 -7.14
CA VAL A 16 -0.64 9.11 -6.01
C VAL A 16 -1.68 10.06 -5.42
N ARG A 17 -1.36 11.35 -5.25
CA ARG A 17 -2.32 12.35 -4.74
C ARG A 17 -3.44 12.67 -5.73
N LYS A 18 -3.16 12.69 -7.03
CA LYS A 18 -4.16 12.95 -8.08
C LYS A 18 -5.18 11.82 -8.20
N TYR A 19 -4.71 10.57 -8.16
CA TYR A 19 -5.55 9.40 -8.43
C TYR A 19 -5.91 8.59 -7.18
N TRP A 20 -5.35 8.94 -6.02
CA TRP A 20 -5.49 8.21 -4.76
C TRP A 20 -5.32 6.70 -4.93
N ARG A 21 -4.29 6.32 -5.69
CA ARG A 21 -3.98 4.93 -5.99
C ARG A 21 -2.48 4.69 -5.89
N VAL A 22 -2.13 3.52 -5.37
CA VAL A 22 -0.75 3.04 -5.24
C VAL A 22 -0.58 1.88 -6.20
N LYS A 23 0.46 1.93 -7.04
CA LYS A 23 0.81 0.79 -7.89
C LYS A 23 1.62 -0.19 -7.06
N VAL A 24 1.09 -1.40 -6.86
CA VAL A 24 1.81 -2.49 -6.21
C VAL A 24 2.72 -3.13 -7.27
N PRO A 25 4.03 -3.24 -7.00
CA PRO A 25 4.97 -3.90 -7.90
C PRO A 25 4.58 -5.36 -8.10
N LYS A 26 4.73 -5.88 -9.32
CA LYS A 26 4.35 -7.27 -9.65
C LYS A 26 4.99 -8.29 -8.71
N LYS A 27 6.27 -8.09 -8.33
CA LYS A 27 7.01 -8.93 -7.37
C LYS A 27 6.39 -8.98 -5.97
N ILE A 28 5.66 -7.94 -5.55
CA ILE A 28 4.95 -7.90 -4.25
C ILE A 28 3.50 -8.38 -4.41
N ALA A 29 2.87 -8.08 -5.55
CA ALA A 29 1.50 -8.46 -5.84
C ALA A 29 1.34 -9.94 -6.23
N GLU A 30 2.42 -10.66 -6.53
CA GLU A 30 2.35 -12.04 -6.99
C GLU A 30 1.71 -12.96 -5.93
N GLY A 31 0.61 -13.60 -6.31
CA GLY A 31 -0.23 -14.42 -5.42
C GLY A 31 -0.99 -13.61 -4.35
N ALA A 32 -0.99 -12.28 -4.42
CA ALA A 32 -1.77 -11.44 -3.52
C ALA A 32 -3.21 -11.33 -3.99
N VAL A 33 -4.15 -11.57 -3.07
CA VAL A 33 -5.59 -11.43 -3.35
C VAL A 33 -6.14 -10.09 -2.86
N GLU A 34 -5.52 -9.52 -1.84
CA GLU A 34 -6.01 -8.33 -1.16
C GLU A 34 -4.85 -7.51 -0.59
N ALA A 35 -5.14 -6.23 -0.35
CA ALA A 35 -4.22 -5.29 0.25
C ALA A 35 -4.78 -4.78 1.58
N VAL A 36 -3.89 -4.45 2.51
CA VAL A 36 -4.23 -3.91 3.82
C VAL A 36 -3.55 -2.57 3.97
N ILE A 37 -4.30 -1.50 4.17
CA ILE A 37 -3.74 -0.20 4.53
C ILE A 37 -3.63 -0.16 6.05
N GLU A 38 -2.45 0.13 6.57
CA GLU A 38 -2.20 0.31 8.00
C GLU A 38 -1.87 1.76 8.31
N LEU A 39 -2.70 2.40 9.12
CA LEU A 39 -2.57 3.82 9.43
C LEU A 39 -3.11 4.08 10.84
N GLY A 40 -2.34 4.79 11.68
CA GLY A 40 -2.81 5.16 13.01
C GLY A 40 -3.12 3.99 13.98
N GLY A 41 -2.62 2.78 13.70
CA GLY A 41 -2.91 1.57 14.50
C GLY A 41 -4.12 0.77 14.01
N GLU A 42 -4.82 1.26 12.99
CA GLU A 42 -5.95 0.60 12.37
C GLU A 42 -5.55 -0.08 11.05
N ARG A 43 -6.35 -1.08 10.63
CA ARG A 43 -6.14 -1.86 9.40
C ARG A 43 -7.40 -1.81 8.54
N TRP A 44 -7.25 -1.48 7.26
CA TRP A 44 -8.33 -1.50 6.28
C TRP A 44 -8.02 -2.44 5.14
N VAL A 45 -8.86 -3.46 4.94
CA VAL A 45 -8.75 -4.37 3.81
C VAL A 45 -9.34 -3.70 2.58
N VAL A 46 -8.57 -3.67 1.50
CA VAL A 46 -8.92 -3.07 0.22
C VAL A 46 -8.54 -4.03 -0.92
N PRO A 47 -9.36 -4.10 -1.98
CA PRO A 47 -9.05 -4.96 -3.11
C PRO A 47 -7.85 -4.44 -3.90
N ILE A 48 -7.09 -5.37 -4.48
CA ILE A 48 -6.10 -5.07 -5.52
C ILE A 48 -6.80 -5.18 -6.86
N ASP A 49 -6.75 -4.13 -7.69
CA ASP A 49 -7.37 -4.17 -9.01
C ASP A 49 -6.60 -5.11 -9.97
N ARG A 50 -7.22 -5.43 -11.12
CA ARG A 50 -6.62 -6.28 -12.16
C ARG A 50 -5.27 -5.77 -12.72
N TYR A 51 -4.92 -4.51 -12.45
CA TYR A 51 -3.66 -3.88 -12.86
C TYR A 51 -2.64 -3.80 -11.72
N GLY A 52 -2.90 -4.43 -10.58
CA GLY A 52 -2.03 -4.40 -9.41
C GLY A 52 -2.05 -3.05 -8.70
N ARG A 53 -3.18 -2.33 -8.70
CA ARG A 53 -3.31 -1.03 -8.04
C ARG A 53 -4.24 -1.12 -6.84
N VAL A 54 -3.89 -0.38 -5.80
CA VAL A 54 -4.66 -0.27 -4.57
C VAL A 54 -5.18 1.15 -4.46
N TYR A 55 -6.50 1.30 -4.35
CA TYR A 55 -7.13 2.60 -4.17
C TYR A 55 -7.19 2.94 -2.68
N VAL A 56 -6.83 4.19 -2.36
CA VAL A 56 -6.92 4.74 -1.01
C VAL A 56 -8.38 5.18 -0.78
N PRO A 57 -9.08 4.58 0.19
CA PRO A 57 -10.44 4.99 0.57
C PRO A 57 -10.49 6.48 0.90
N SER A 58 -11.58 7.16 0.53
CA SER A 58 -11.74 8.61 0.72
C SER A 58 -11.44 9.08 2.13
N GLN A 59 -11.92 8.34 3.13
CA GLN A 59 -11.70 8.60 4.56
C GLN A 59 -10.22 8.58 4.99
N LEU A 60 -9.36 7.85 4.26
CA LEU A 60 -7.93 7.75 4.59
C LEU A 60 -7.08 8.76 3.82
N ARG A 61 -7.61 9.38 2.75
CA ARG A 61 -6.83 10.23 1.84
C ARG A 61 -6.16 11.39 2.55
N GLU A 62 -6.86 12.09 3.43
CA GLU A 62 -6.29 13.21 4.16
C GLU A 62 -5.09 12.77 5.01
N ASN A 63 -5.25 11.68 5.77
CA ASN A 63 -4.16 11.17 6.61
C ASN A 63 -3.01 10.60 5.77
N VAL A 64 -3.29 9.77 4.75
CA VAL A 64 -2.26 9.27 3.81
C VAL A 64 -1.52 10.43 3.14
N GLY A 65 -2.21 11.51 2.78
CA GLY A 65 -1.63 12.69 2.15
C GLY A 65 -0.67 13.50 3.04
N LYS A 66 -0.75 13.35 4.37
CA LYS A 66 0.20 13.94 5.33
C LYS A 66 1.57 13.24 5.31
N HIS A 67 1.62 12.00 4.80
CA HIS A 67 2.84 11.23 4.67
C HIS A 67 3.57 11.51 3.34
N LYS A 68 4.85 11.13 3.29
CA LYS A 68 5.70 11.31 2.10
C LYS A 68 5.98 9.99 1.37
N THR A 69 5.95 8.85 2.07
CA THR A 69 6.14 7.51 1.49
C THR A 69 5.13 6.51 2.01
N ILE A 70 4.99 5.41 1.26
CA ILE A 70 4.26 4.21 1.63
C ILE A 70 5.24 3.03 1.54
N THR A 71 5.42 2.33 2.65
CA THR A 71 6.10 1.03 2.65
C THR A 71 5.10 -0.03 2.22
N LEU A 72 5.42 -0.75 1.15
CA LEU A 72 4.74 -1.96 0.73
C LEU A 72 5.47 -3.16 1.32
N ARG A 73 4.75 -4.06 1.96
CA ARG A 73 5.31 -5.33 2.46
C ARG A 73 4.40 -6.49 2.10
N ARG A 74 4.98 -7.61 1.69
CA ARG A 74 4.25 -8.87 1.53
C ARG A 74 4.07 -9.57 2.87
N GLU A 75 2.82 -9.89 3.23
CA GLU A 75 2.49 -10.72 4.40
C GLU A 75 1.56 -11.86 3.97
N GLY A 76 2.11 -13.05 3.76
CA GLY A 76 1.33 -14.23 3.35
C GLY A 76 0.61 -14.02 2.01
N LYS A 77 -0.72 -13.97 2.03
CA LYS A 77 -1.59 -13.69 0.86
C LYS A 77 -2.01 -12.22 0.72
N GLN A 78 -1.56 -11.35 1.62
CA GLN A 78 -1.90 -9.93 1.66
C GLN A 78 -0.71 -9.02 1.31
N VAL A 79 -0.99 -7.82 0.82
CA VAL A 79 0.02 -6.75 0.67
C VAL A 79 -0.30 -5.65 1.66
N VAL A 80 0.62 -5.37 2.58
CA VAL A 80 0.46 -4.30 3.58
C VAL A 80 1.05 -3.00 3.04
N LEU A 81 0.23 -1.95 3.04
CA LEU A 81 0.57 -0.57 2.72
C LEU A 81 0.65 0.21 4.03
N ARG A 82 1.85 0.63 4.42
CA ARG A 82 2.06 1.44 5.62
C ARG A 82 2.62 2.81 5.24
N PRO A 83 1.79 3.88 5.20
CA PRO A 83 2.27 5.24 5.07
C PRO A 83 3.23 5.60 6.20
N ARG A 84 4.34 6.27 5.87
CA ARG A 84 5.36 6.69 6.83
C ARG A 84 5.61 8.20 6.75
N PRO A 85 5.67 8.91 7.88
CA PRO A 85 6.33 10.20 7.91
C PRO A 85 7.83 9.98 7.63
N PHE A 86 8.47 10.87 6.86
CA PHE A 86 9.94 10.95 6.88
C PHE A 86 10.34 11.81 8.05
#